data_AF-A0A367R5R8-F1
#
_entry.id   AF-A0A367R5R8-F1
#
_cell.length_a   1.000
_cell.length_b   1.000
_cell.length_c   1.000
_cell.angle_alpha   90.00
_cell.angle_beta   90.00
_cell.angle_gamma   90.00
#
_symmetry.space_group_name_H-M   'P 1'
#
loop_
_entity.id
_entity.type
_entity.pdbx_description
1 polymer ?
#
loop_
_entity_poly.entity_id
_entity_poly.type
_entity_poly.pdbx_seq_one_letter_code
_entity_poly.pdbx_strand_id
1 'polypeptide(L)' 'MDTDEELSDSWWGRVKYYAQLVVERVECGVNAVKELLSTLTIDERLGIMLEFEDLDPDKFALLVTDVPQWTEWMA' A
#
# COMPACT_ATOMS: atom_id res chain seq x y z
N MET A 1 23.10 -12.36 -15.43
CA MET A 1 22.98 -11.71 -14.12
C MET A 1 21.93 -10.63 -14.36
N ASP A 2 20.68 -11.05 -14.49
CA ASP A 2 19.59 -10.23 -15.09
C ASP A 2 18.22 -10.53 -14.45
N THR A 3 18.19 -11.45 -13.49
CA THR A 3 16.94 -11.94 -12.89
C THR A 3 16.42 -11.00 -11.80
N ASP A 4 17.30 -10.20 -11.18
CA ASP A 4 16.91 -9.26 -10.12
C ASP A 4 16.22 -7.99 -10.67
N GLU A 5 16.56 -7.54 -11.87
CA GLU A 5 15.93 -6.36 -12.51
C GLU A 5 14.48 -6.68 -12.93
N GLU A 6 14.23 -7.82 -13.59
CA GLU A 6 12.85 -8.22 -13.95
C GLU A 6 11.97 -8.48 -12.72
N LEU A 7 12.54 -9.04 -11.64
CA LEU A 7 11.82 -9.24 -10.39
C LEU A 7 11.50 -7.91 -9.69
N SER A 8 12.42 -6.94 -9.71
CA SER A 8 12.21 -5.59 -9.19
C SER A 8 11.13 -4.83 -9.96
N ASP A 9 11.13 -4.91 -11.29
CA ASP A 9 10.14 -4.24 -12.14
C ASP A 9 8.74 -4.84 -11.97
N SER A 10 8.65 -6.16 -11.87
CA SER A 10 7.39 -6.87 -11.60
C SER A 10 6.85 -6.55 -10.20
N TRP A 11 7.71 -6.55 -9.18
CA TRP A 11 7.33 -6.18 -7.82
C TRP A 11 6.84 -4.73 -7.74
N TRP A 12 7.56 -3.80 -8.35
CA TRP A 12 7.20 -2.38 -8.34
C TRP A 12 5.91 -2.10 -9.11
N GLY A 13 5.71 -2.77 -10.25
CA GLY A 13 4.44 -2.70 -10.98
C GLY A 13 3.26 -3.19 -10.13
N ARG A 14 3.46 -4.24 -9.34
CA ARG A 14 2.45 -4.74 -8.39
C ARG A 14 2.19 -3.74 -7.27
N VAL A 15 3.23 -3.16 -6.66
CA VAL A 15 3.09 -2.11 -5.64
C VAL A 15 2.23 -0.94 -6.15
N LYS A 16 2.54 -0.41 -7.33
CA LYS A 16 1.78 0.69 -7.94
C LYS A 16 0.32 0.37 -8.16
N TYR A 17 0.04 -0.83 -8.69
CA TYR A 17 -1.33 -1.30 -8.90
C TYR A 17 -2.12 -1.35 -7.57
N TYR A 18 -1.52 -1.93 -6.53
CA TYR A 18 -2.21 -2.03 -5.24
C TYR A 18 -2.29 -0.68 -4.50
N ALA A 19 -1.34 0.24 -4.69
CA ALA A 19 -1.43 1.60 -4.15
C ALA A 19 -2.63 2.35 -4.73
N GLN A 20 -2.89 2.24 -6.04
CA GLN A 20 -4.12 2.76 -6.64
C GLN A 20 -5.38 2.13 -6.02
N LEU A 21 -5.39 0.82 -5.80
CA LEU A 21 -6.51 0.16 -5.13
C LEU A 21 -6.69 0.65 -3.68
N VAL A 22 -5.62 0.97 -2.95
CA VAL A 22 -5.72 1.56 -1.61
C VAL A 22 -6.39 2.93 -1.66
N VAL A 23 -6.00 3.80 -2.61
CA VAL A 23 -6.63 5.12 -2.84
C VAL A 23 -8.15 5.01 -3.04
N GLU A 24 -8.59 4.00 -3.81
CA GLU A 24 -10.02 3.71 -4.02
C GLU A 24 -10.69 3.15 -2.74
N ARG A 25 -9.98 2.29 -2.00
CA ARG A 25 -10.52 1.59 -0.83
C ARG A 25 -10.66 2.45 0.41
N VAL A 26 -9.90 3.54 0.52
CA VAL A 26 -10.05 4.52 1.62
C VAL A 26 -11.48 5.07 1.68
N GLU A 27 -12.15 5.26 0.53
CA GLU A 27 -13.55 5.71 0.48
C GLU A 27 -14.54 4.65 1.02
N CYS A 28 -14.17 3.37 0.95
CA CYS A 28 -14.93 2.27 1.54
C CYS A 28 -14.65 2.08 3.04
N GLY A 29 -13.70 2.84 3.59
CA GLY A 29 -13.28 2.81 4.98
C GLY A 29 -12.02 1.98 5.26
N VAL A 30 -11.40 2.31 6.38
CA VAL A 30 -10.15 1.73 6.91
C VAL A 30 -10.11 0.20 6.89
N ASN A 31 -11.19 -0.48 7.25
CA ASN A 31 -11.21 -1.94 7.30
C ASN A 31 -11.00 -2.57 5.91
N ALA A 32 -11.51 -1.94 4.85
CA ALA A 32 -11.32 -2.41 3.48
C ALA A 32 -9.84 -2.29 3.04
N VAL A 33 -9.16 -1.23 3.50
CA VAL A 33 -7.71 -1.05 3.28
C VAL A 33 -6.93 -2.14 4.04
N LYS A 34 -7.25 -2.37 5.31
CA LYS A 34 -6.59 -3.40 6.13
C LYS A 34 -6.77 -4.80 5.56
N GLU A 35 -7.98 -5.15 5.12
CA GLU A 35 -8.28 -6.42 4.47
C GLU A 35 -7.46 -6.60 3.19
N LEU A 36 -7.40 -5.58 2.33
CA LEU A 36 -6.57 -5.60 1.12
C LEU A 36 -5.10 -5.89 1.47
N LEU A 37 -4.53 -5.11 2.38
CA LEU A 37 -3.13 -5.24 2.80
C LEU A 37 -2.83 -6.60 3.43
N SER A 38 -3.77 -7.18 4.18
CA SER A 38 -3.59 -8.49 4.85
C SER A 38 -3.31 -9.64 3.89
N THR A 39 -3.69 -9.50 2.60
CA THR A 39 -3.45 -10.52 1.56
C THR A 39 -2.04 -10.47 0.95
N LEU A 40 -1.27 -9.45 1.30
CA LEU A 40 0.03 -9.13 0.70
C LEU A 40 1.18 -9.44 1.65
N THR A 41 2.38 -9.55 1.08
CA THR A 41 3.63 -9.68 1.85
C THR A 41 3.99 -8.37 2.54
N ILE A 42 4.81 -8.44 3.60
CA ILE A 42 5.24 -7.25 4.35
C ILE A 42 5.93 -6.24 3.44
N ASP A 43 6.83 -6.70 2.57
CA ASP A 43 7.55 -5.83 1.63
C ASP A 43 6.59 -5.09 0.69
N GLU A 44 5.62 -5.81 0.12
CA GLU A 44 4.58 -5.20 -0.73
C GLU A 44 3.75 -4.17 0.04
N ARG A 45 3.32 -4.48 1.28
CA ARG A 45 2.54 -3.53 2.10
C ARG A 45 3.31 -2.24 2.35
N LEU A 46 4.60 -2.35 2.67
CA LEU A 46 5.46 -1.19 2.89
C LEU A 46 5.60 -0.36 1.61
N GLY A 47 5.90 -1.01 0.48
CA GLY A 47 5.97 -0.33 -0.81
C GLY A 47 4.66 0.37 -1.20
N ILE A 48 3.53 -0.29 -0.94
CA ILE A 48 2.19 0.24 -1.22
C ILE A 48 1.88 1.46 -0.36
N MET A 49 2.22 1.42 0.93
CA MET A 49 1.97 2.57 1.81
C MET A 49 2.81 3.79 1.41
N LEU A 50 4.06 3.57 0.97
CA LEU A 50 4.92 4.64 0.44
C LEU A 50 4.38 5.21 -0.87
N GLU A 51 4.05 4.36 -1.84
CA GLU A 51 3.49 4.83 -3.13
C GLU A 51 2.10 5.45 -2.94
N PHE A 52 1.31 4.98 -1.97
CA PHE A 52 0.02 5.58 -1.63
C PHE A 52 0.18 7.01 -1.10
N GLU A 53 1.15 7.25 -0.20
CA GLU A 53 1.49 8.61 0.26
C GLU A 53 1.84 9.53 -0.90
N ASP A 54 2.61 9.05 -1.88
CA ASP A 54 3.00 9.81 -3.06
C ASP A 54 1.83 10.05 -4.04
N LEU A 55 0.92 9.08 -4.21
CA LEU A 55 -0.20 9.16 -5.15
C LEU A 55 -1.33 10.07 -4.67
N ASP A 56 -1.68 10.01 -3.39
CA ASP A 56 -2.77 10.81 -2.81
C ASP A 56 -2.46 11.16 -1.33
N PRO A 57 -1.64 12.21 -1.11
CA PRO A 57 -1.22 12.61 0.24
C PRO A 57 -2.39 12.99 1.15
N ASP A 58 -3.47 13.53 0.59
CA ASP A 58 -4.65 13.97 1.36
C ASP A 58 -5.42 12.75 1.90
N LYS A 59 -5.65 11.74 1.06
CA LYS A 59 -6.25 10.48 1.52
C LYS A 59 -5.34 9.69 2.44
N PHE A 60 -4.02 9.75 2.22
CA PHE A 60 -3.07 9.14 3.14
C PHE A 60 -3.17 9.80 4.53
N ALA A 61 -3.17 11.13 4.60
CA ALA A 61 -3.35 11.86 5.85
C ALA A 61 -4.67 11.51 6.54
N LEU A 62 -5.76 11.32 5.79
CA LEU A 62 -7.03 10.84 6.33
C LEU A 62 -6.90 9.45 6.96
N LEU A 63 -6.29 8.48 6.26
CA LEU A 63 -6.06 7.13 6.78
C LEU A 63 -5.25 7.17 8.07
N VAL A 64 -4.15 7.93 8.11
CA VAL A 64 -3.27 8.03 9.29
C VAL A 64 -3.96 8.73 10.46
N THR A 65 -4.86 9.68 10.17
CA THR A 65 -5.67 10.34 11.21
C THR A 65 -6.68 9.37 11.83
N ASP A 66 -7.35 8.56 11.00
CA ASP A 66 -8.35 7.60 11.45
C ASP A 66 -7.72 6.37 12.13
N VAL A 67 -6.52 5.97 11.70
CA VAL A 67 -5.74 4.88 12.29
C VAL A 67 -4.29 5.29 12.51
N PRO A 68 -3.98 5.95 13.65
CA PRO A 68 -2.61 6.33 13.99
C PRO A 68 -1.65 5.13 14.08
N GLN A 69 -2.18 3.95 14.41
CA GLN A 69 -1.44 2.69 14.55
C GLN A 69 -1.38 1.84 13.27
N TRP A 70 -1.61 2.42 12.09
CA TRP A 70 -1.60 1.69 10.82
C TRP A 70 -0.28 0.94 10.56
N THR A 71 0.83 1.42 11.15
CA THR A 71 2.15 0.78 11.08
C THR A 71 2.17 -0.63 11.68
N GLU A 72 1.25 -0.97 12.60
CA GLU A 72 1.08 -2.33 13.13
C GLU A 72 0.64 -3.32 12.04
N TRP A 73 0.10 -2.86 10.91
CA TRP A 73 -0.29 -3.72 9.78
C TRP A 73 0.91 -4.16 8.93
N MET A 74 2.08 -3.54 9.18
CA MET A 74 3.34 -3.85 8.52
C MET A 74 4.13 -4.94 9.25
N ALA A 75 3.57 -5.51 10.32
CA ALA A 75 4.16 -6.60 11.10
C ALA A 75 3.66 -7.99 10.67
#